data_AF-A0A6U1AK03-F1
#
_entry.id   AF-A0A6U1AK03-F1
#
_cell.length_a   1.000
_cell.length_b   1.000
_cell.length_c   1.000
_cell.angle_alpha   90.00
_cell.angle_beta   90.00
_cell.angle_gamma   90.00
#
_symmetry.space_group_name_H-M   'P 1'
#
loop_
_entity.id
_entity.type
_entity.pdbx_description
1 polymer ?
#
loop_
_entity_poly.entity_id
_entity_poly.type
_entity_poly.pdbx_seq_one_letter_code
_entity_poly.pdbx_strand_id
1 'polypeptide(L)'
;MASLRSLCVAAAVAAVFVARDSSAFTAGPGRLVMRHHPRAWVTMSSETVSAQPTTPVANAVPPVSVAIQKFNELYSKPIIPMYRALINDLIVTTHLTVVRKDFQYNQFFGLGMQTIYESFFTSYPEPGAAKDIFDAILGSLNLDPAVVAADTKAVLEWADGKTEAAVLASIDAPEGSAIAETMAAVKANEKFIYSRVFAIGVFKVMGKVGLDTISEDDLERWFSAMNITTGLIKSDYDLFNGSIERMRDAEQMFKEIEIREKKKLADRLEKKAKSAAEAAAKKAQGVSEEDDEDAPTEQQSAEI
;
A
#
# COMPACT_ATOMS: atom_id res chain seq x y z
N MET A 1 -58.31 5.46 29.54
CA MET A 1 -59.47 5.77 28.67
C MET A 1 -58.96 6.78 27.64
N ALA A 2 -58.63 6.34 26.43
CA ALA A 2 -59.43 6.49 25.19
C ALA A 2 -59.41 7.97 24.69
N SER A 3 -59.15 8.34 23.43
CA SER A 3 -59.30 7.66 22.15
C SER A 3 -58.61 8.44 21.01
N LEU A 4 -58.22 7.67 19.99
CA LEU A 4 -57.88 7.87 18.58
C LEU A 4 -58.12 9.21 17.84
N ARG A 5 -57.20 9.50 16.89
CA ARG A 5 -57.36 9.59 15.40
C ARG A 5 -56.04 10.12 14.82
N SER A 6 -55.16 9.35 14.18
CA SER A 6 -55.22 8.62 12.89
C SER A 6 -55.65 9.47 11.70
N LEU A 7 -54.68 9.88 10.88
CA LEU A 7 -54.85 10.15 9.45
C LEU A 7 -53.52 10.02 8.71
N CYS A 8 -53.52 9.06 7.79
CA CYS A 8 -52.44 8.64 6.91
C CYS A 8 -52.19 9.63 5.77
N VAL A 9 -50.93 9.78 5.36
CA VAL A 9 -50.58 10.16 3.98
C VAL A 9 -49.55 9.16 3.47
N ALA A 10 -49.96 8.35 2.50
CA ALA A 10 -49.15 7.37 1.83
C ALA A 10 -48.38 8.02 0.67
N ALA A 11 -47.07 7.77 0.58
CA ALA A 11 -46.27 8.04 -0.61
C ALA A 11 -45.80 6.68 -1.17
N ALA A 12 -46.22 6.40 -2.40
CA ALA A 12 -45.94 5.16 -3.11
C ALA A 12 -44.53 5.16 -3.71
N VAL A 13 -43.74 4.14 -3.39
CA VAL A 13 -42.51 3.79 -4.12
C VAL A 13 -42.85 2.61 -5.02
N ALA A 14 -42.81 2.82 -6.33
CA ALA A 14 -42.97 1.77 -7.33
C ALA A 14 -41.66 0.98 -7.43
N ALA A 15 -41.66 -0.27 -6.96
CA ALA A 15 -40.59 -1.23 -7.22
C ALA A 15 -40.83 -1.89 -8.59
N VAL A 16 -39.93 -1.63 -9.55
CA VAL A 16 -39.87 -2.39 -10.80
C VAL A 16 -39.15 -3.70 -10.51
N PHE A 17 -39.92 -4.77 -10.34
CA PHE A 17 -39.44 -6.15 -10.26
C PHE A 17 -39.32 -6.70 -11.68
N VAL A 18 -38.10 -6.86 -12.18
CA VAL A 18 -37.85 -7.62 -13.42
C VAL A 18 -37.92 -9.11 -13.06
N ALA A 19 -39.02 -9.74 -13.44
CA ALA A 19 -39.22 -11.17 -13.31
C ALA A 19 -38.26 -11.92 -14.25
N ARG A 20 -37.42 -12.77 -13.67
CA ARG A 20 -36.59 -13.74 -14.37
C ARG A 20 -37.46 -14.93 -14.77
N ASP A 21 -37.91 -14.94 -16.01
CA ASP A 21 -38.65 -16.06 -16.58
C ASP A 21 -37.72 -17.27 -16.72
N SER A 22 -38.13 -18.36 -16.07
CA SER A 22 -37.46 -19.66 -16.07
C SER A 22 -38.36 -20.62 -16.83
N SER A 23 -38.31 -20.58 -18.17
CA SER A 23 -39.00 -21.56 -19.00
C SER A 23 -38.05 -22.68 -19.39
N ALA A 24 -38.47 -23.88 -19.00
CA ALA A 24 -37.79 -25.14 -19.16
C ALA A 24 -37.59 -25.51 -20.65
N PHE A 25 -36.39 -25.97 -20.96
CA PHE A 25 -36.05 -26.56 -22.25
C PHE A 25 -36.68 -27.96 -22.34
N THR A 26 -37.78 -28.07 -23.08
CA THR A 26 -38.42 -29.36 -23.40
C THR A 26 -37.63 -30.05 -24.52
N ALA A 27 -37.02 -31.19 -24.23
CA ALA A 27 -36.36 -32.04 -25.22
C ALA A 27 -37.40 -32.84 -26.03
N GLY A 28 -37.51 -32.56 -27.33
CA GLY A 28 -38.23 -33.40 -28.30
C GLY A 28 -37.31 -34.45 -28.93
N PRO A 29 -37.82 -35.59 -29.43
CA PRO A 29 -37.00 -36.71 -29.86
C PRO A 29 -36.45 -36.47 -31.27
N GLY A 30 -35.25 -35.87 -31.35
CA GLY A 30 -34.50 -35.68 -32.58
C GLY A 30 -33.55 -36.85 -32.85
N ARG A 31 -33.88 -37.65 -33.86
CA ARG A 31 -33.08 -38.76 -34.41
C ARG A 31 -31.63 -38.34 -34.70
N LEU A 32 -30.66 -38.96 -34.02
CA LEU A 32 -29.23 -38.70 -34.20
C LEU A 32 -28.77 -39.27 -35.56
N VAL A 33 -28.43 -38.41 -36.52
CA VAL A 33 -27.73 -38.82 -37.75
C VAL A 33 -26.26 -38.48 -37.57
N MET A 34 -25.43 -39.50 -37.32
CA MET A 34 -23.97 -39.36 -37.28
C MET A 34 -23.44 -39.03 -38.68
N ARG A 35 -23.19 -37.75 -38.95
CA ARG A 35 -22.49 -37.30 -40.15
C ARG A 35 -21.00 -37.19 -39.82
N HIS A 36 -20.20 -38.09 -40.36
CA HIS A 36 -18.74 -38.05 -40.22
C HIS A 36 -18.21 -36.86 -41.03
N HIS A 37 -17.66 -35.84 -40.35
CA HIS A 37 -16.86 -34.81 -40.99
C HIS A 37 -15.37 -35.20 -40.93
N PRO A 38 -14.62 -35.11 -42.04
CA PRO A 38 -13.18 -35.32 -42.01
C PRO A 38 -12.52 -34.18 -41.22
N ARG A 39 -11.64 -34.53 -40.28
CA ARG A 39 -10.78 -33.60 -39.54
C ARG A 39 -9.79 -32.95 -40.51
N ALA A 40 -10.17 -31.81 -41.09
CA ALA A 40 -9.22 -30.89 -41.69
C ALA A 40 -8.49 -30.16 -40.57
N TRP A 41 -7.17 -30.35 -40.50
CA TRP A 41 -6.31 -29.58 -39.60
C TRP A 41 -6.25 -28.16 -40.16
N VAL A 42 -6.93 -27.22 -39.50
CA VAL A 42 -6.76 -25.80 -39.80
C VAL A 42 -5.37 -25.41 -39.31
N THR A 43 -4.46 -25.18 -40.25
CA THR A 43 -3.22 -24.45 -39.96
C THR A 43 -3.63 -23.03 -39.60
N MET A 44 -3.70 -22.71 -38.29
CA MET A 44 -3.79 -21.31 -37.86
C MET A 44 -2.49 -20.64 -38.27
N SER A 45 -2.55 -19.84 -39.34
CA SER A 45 -1.52 -18.87 -39.64
C SER A 45 -1.38 -17.97 -38.41
N SER A 46 -0.16 -17.88 -37.87
CA SER A 46 0.20 -16.93 -36.83
C SER A 46 0.07 -15.52 -37.42
N GLU A 47 -1.13 -14.96 -37.41
CA GLU A 47 -1.30 -13.53 -37.54
C GLU A 47 -0.68 -12.91 -36.29
N THR A 48 0.56 -12.43 -36.45
CA THR A 48 1.15 -11.50 -35.52
C THR A 48 0.19 -10.34 -35.39
N VAL A 49 -0.53 -10.26 -34.25
CA VAL A 49 -1.28 -9.08 -33.86
C VAL A 49 -0.26 -7.94 -33.84
N SER A 50 -0.24 -7.15 -34.92
CA SER A 50 0.56 -5.94 -35.00
C SER A 50 0.08 -5.06 -33.87
N ALA A 51 0.91 -4.91 -32.83
CA ALA A 51 0.68 -3.95 -31.78
C ALA A 51 0.53 -2.59 -32.48
N GLN A 52 -0.70 -2.06 -32.50
CA GLN A 52 -0.92 -0.75 -33.09
C GLN A 52 0.00 0.24 -32.37
N PRO A 53 0.73 1.09 -33.10
CA PRO A 53 1.53 2.12 -32.47
C PRO A 53 0.58 3.01 -31.68
N THR A 54 0.69 2.97 -30.35
CA THR A 54 -0.05 3.87 -29.48
C THR A 54 0.45 5.28 -29.80
N THR A 55 -0.40 6.09 -30.41
CA THR A 55 -0.10 7.50 -30.58
C THR A 55 0.08 8.09 -29.18
N PRO A 56 1.22 8.71 -28.85
CA PRO A 56 1.37 9.35 -27.56
C PRO A 56 0.38 10.50 -27.51
N VAL A 57 -0.67 10.34 -26.69
CA VAL A 57 -1.51 11.48 -26.32
C VAL A 57 -0.59 12.46 -25.61
N ALA A 58 -0.40 13.64 -26.20
CA ALA A 58 0.40 14.71 -25.63
C ALA A 58 -0.31 15.25 -24.37
N ASN A 59 -0.19 14.53 -23.27
CA ASN A 59 -0.69 14.94 -21.98
C ASN A 59 0.36 15.85 -21.34
N ALA A 60 0.02 17.12 -21.10
CA ALA A 60 0.85 18.03 -20.31
C ALA A 60 1.06 17.54 -18.86
N VAL A 61 0.22 16.60 -18.42
CA VAL A 61 0.26 16.00 -17.09
C VAL A 61 1.26 14.84 -17.07
N PRO A 62 2.25 14.83 -16.14
CA PRO A 62 3.22 13.75 -16.06
C PRO A 62 2.54 12.41 -15.72
N PRO A 63 2.90 11.30 -16.41
CA PRO A 63 2.36 9.98 -16.11
C PRO A 63 2.95 9.42 -14.82
N VAL A 64 2.26 8.43 -14.23
CA VAL A 64 2.69 7.73 -13.02
C VAL A 64 4.10 7.11 -13.17
N SER A 65 4.44 6.64 -14.36
CA SER A 65 5.77 6.07 -14.66
C SER A 65 6.90 7.06 -14.39
N VAL A 66 6.68 8.36 -14.62
CA VAL A 66 7.68 9.41 -14.35
C VAL A 66 7.89 9.59 -12.84
N ALA A 67 6.83 9.54 -12.03
CA ALA A 67 6.98 9.61 -10.58
C ALA A 67 7.73 8.39 -10.02
N ILE A 68 7.40 7.17 -10.49
CA ILE A 68 8.11 5.95 -10.10
C ILE A 68 9.58 6.00 -10.53
N GLN A 69 9.86 6.51 -11.74
CA GLN A 69 11.23 6.70 -12.21
C GLN A 69 12.00 7.68 -11.31
N LYS A 70 11.43 8.86 -11.03
CA LYS A 70 12.03 9.86 -10.13
C LYS A 70 12.32 9.27 -8.76
N PHE A 71 11.41 8.47 -8.21
CA PHE A 71 11.66 7.78 -6.93
C PHE A 71 12.90 6.88 -6.99
N ASN A 72 13.06 6.08 -8.06
CA ASN A 72 14.22 5.19 -8.21
C ASN A 72 15.53 5.95 -8.45
N GLU A 73 15.46 7.14 -9.05
CA GLU A 73 16.60 8.03 -9.22
C GLU A 73 17.02 8.67 -7.88
N LEU A 74 16.05 9.06 -7.05
CA LEU A 74 16.28 9.63 -5.72
C LEU A 74 16.72 8.58 -4.70
N TYR A 75 16.23 7.34 -4.80
CA TYR A 75 16.57 6.23 -3.92
C TYR A 75 17.02 4.99 -4.71
N SER A 76 18.33 4.82 -4.81
CA SER A 76 18.98 3.75 -5.58
C SER A 76 19.33 2.50 -4.78
N LYS A 77 19.16 2.53 -3.45
CA LYS A 77 19.44 1.38 -2.58
C LYS A 77 18.34 0.30 -2.73
N PRO A 78 18.65 -0.98 -2.50
CA PRO A 78 17.63 -2.03 -2.47
C PRO A 78 16.59 -1.77 -1.38
N ILE A 79 15.32 -1.99 -1.71
CA ILE A 79 14.19 -1.89 -0.78
C ILE A 79 13.68 -3.31 -0.52
N ILE A 80 13.39 -3.61 0.75
CA ILE A 80 12.76 -4.88 1.13
C ILE A 80 11.45 -5.05 0.35
N PRO A 81 11.23 -6.17 -0.37
CA PRO A 81 10.13 -6.31 -1.33
C PRO A 81 8.73 -5.98 -0.77
N MET A 82 8.50 -6.24 0.52
CA MET A 82 7.26 -5.87 1.20
C MET A 82 7.00 -4.35 1.18
N TYR A 83 7.97 -3.56 1.63
CA TYR A 83 7.87 -2.11 1.63
C TYR A 83 7.79 -1.56 0.20
N ARG A 84 8.43 -2.23 -0.76
CA ARG A 84 8.40 -1.81 -2.16
C ARG A 84 6.99 -1.77 -2.74
N ALA A 85 6.17 -2.78 -2.46
CA ALA A 85 4.78 -2.82 -2.93
C ALA A 85 3.97 -1.64 -2.36
N LEU A 86 4.14 -1.36 -1.06
CA LEU A 86 3.48 -0.28 -0.35
C LEU A 86 3.93 1.11 -0.84
N ILE A 87 5.24 1.30 -1.05
CA ILE A 87 5.81 2.53 -1.59
C ILE A 87 5.27 2.81 -2.98
N ASN A 88 5.21 1.80 -3.83
CA ASN A 88 4.66 1.95 -5.18
C ASN A 88 3.17 2.33 -5.13
N ASP A 89 2.35 1.66 -4.31
CA ASP A 89 0.94 2.01 -4.14
C ASP A 89 0.78 3.45 -3.64
N LEU A 90 1.57 3.85 -2.64
CA LEU A 90 1.56 5.21 -2.10
C LEU A 90 1.93 6.25 -3.17
N ILE A 91 3.01 6.04 -3.93
CA ILE A 91 3.43 6.96 -5.00
C ILE A 91 2.35 7.02 -6.09
N VAL A 92 1.82 5.88 -6.54
CA VAL A 92 0.83 5.82 -7.61
C VAL A 92 -0.45 6.56 -7.21
N THR A 93 -1.02 6.22 -6.04
CA THR A 93 -2.29 6.79 -5.57
C THR A 93 -2.15 8.28 -5.24
N THR A 94 -1.02 8.68 -4.66
CA THR A 94 -0.76 10.09 -4.35
C THR A 94 -0.49 10.89 -5.63
N HIS A 95 0.26 10.33 -6.59
CA HIS A 95 0.50 10.96 -7.89
C HIS A 95 -0.81 11.30 -8.60
N LEU A 96 -1.75 10.34 -8.65
CA LEU A 96 -3.07 10.52 -9.26
C LEU A 96 -3.90 11.61 -8.58
N THR A 97 -3.60 11.94 -7.32
CA THR A 97 -4.23 13.05 -6.60
C THR A 97 -3.53 14.37 -6.94
N VAL A 98 -2.21 14.45 -6.79
CA VAL A 98 -1.46 15.73 -6.88
C VAL A 98 -1.45 16.31 -8.30
N VAL A 99 -1.61 15.48 -9.33
CA VAL A 99 -1.66 15.95 -10.72
C VAL A 99 -3.02 16.46 -11.16
N ARG A 100 -4.07 16.32 -10.34
CA ARG A 100 -5.39 16.84 -10.68
C ARG A 100 -5.37 18.36 -10.67
N LYS A 101 -5.99 18.99 -11.68
CA LYS A 101 -6.03 20.46 -11.81
C LYS A 101 -6.63 21.19 -10.62
N ASP A 102 -7.55 20.55 -9.90
CA ASP A 102 -8.26 21.12 -8.75
C ASP A 102 -7.59 20.75 -7.41
N PHE A 103 -6.51 19.97 -7.44
CA PHE A 103 -5.76 19.64 -6.23
C PHE A 103 -5.02 20.87 -5.71
N GLN A 104 -5.11 21.06 -4.40
CA GLN A 104 -4.36 22.07 -3.68
C GLN A 104 -3.73 21.40 -2.46
N TYR A 105 -2.41 21.53 -2.36
CA TYR A 105 -1.70 21.10 -1.16
C TYR A 105 -2.21 21.90 0.04
N ASN A 106 -2.34 21.23 1.19
CA ASN A 106 -2.70 21.83 2.46
C ASN A 106 -2.00 21.10 3.61
N GLN A 107 -1.96 21.71 4.79
CA GLN A 107 -1.20 21.17 5.92
C GLN A 107 -1.74 19.81 6.41
N PHE A 108 -3.03 19.52 6.25
CA PHE A 108 -3.61 18.21 6.60
C PHE A 108 -3.18 17.11 5.64
N PHE A 109 -3.02 17.42 4.35
CA PHE A 109 -2.41 16.51 3.39
C PHE A 109 -0.95 16.21 3.76
N GLY A 110 -0.17 17.23 4.16
CA GLY A 110 1.19 17.05 4.69
C GLY A 110 1.23 16.15 5.93
N LEU A 111 0.37 16.42 6.92
CA LEU A 111 0.21 15.59 8.12
C LEU A 111 -0.17 14.15 7.77
N GLY A 112 -1.02 13.95 6.76
CA GLY A 112 -1.37 12.64 6.24
C GLY A 112 -0.16 11.87 5.70
N MET A 113 0.65 12.51 4.86
CA MET A 113 1.89 11.92 4.34
C MET A 113 2.85 11.53 5.47
N GLN A 114 3.05 12.43 6.43
CA GLN A 114 3.91 12.18 7.59
C GLN A 114 3.36 11.05 8.48
N THR A 115 2.04 10.98 8.67
CA THR A 115 1.41 9.91 9.44
C THR A 115 1.59 8.55 8.77
N ILE A 116 1.44 8.47 7.44
CA ILE A 116 1.71 7.23 6.69
C ILE A 116 3.17 6.79 6.88
N TYR A 117 4.11 7.74 6.81
CA TYR A 117 5.53 7.46 7.07
C TYR A 117 5.75 6.88 8.47
N GLU A 118 5.25 7.55 9.49
CA GLU A 118 5.40 7.12 10.88
C GLU A 118 4.77 5.74 11.10
N SER A 119 3.53 5.54 10.62
CA SER A 119 2.81 4.29 10.85
C SER A 119 3.39 3.11 10.08
N PHE A 120 3.90 3.31 8.86
CA PHE A 120 4.35 2.19 8.01
C PHE A 120 5.84 1.90 8.12
N PHE A 121 6.68 2.87 8.48
CA PHE A 121 8.13 2.70 8.52
C PHE A 121 8.72 2.59 9.93
N THR A 122 7.88 2.51 10.98
CA THR A 122 8.32 2.43 12.38
C THR A 122 9.37 1.34 12.62
N SER A 123 9.22 0.15 12.03
CA SER A 123 10.18 -0.95 12.21
C SER A 123 11.05 -1.23 10.99
N TYR A 124 11.32 -0.23 10.13
CA TYR A 124 12.22 -0.45 9.00
C TYR A 124 13.63 -0.87 9.51
N PRO A 125 14.22 -1.99 9.05
CA PRO A 125 15.40 -2.58 9.70
C PRO A 125 16.68 -1.73 9.63
N GLU A 126 16.84 -0.96 8.56
CA GLU A 126 18.04 -0.14 8.35
C GLU A 126 17.85 1.26 8.95
N PRO A 127 18.68 1.67 9.93
CA PRO A 127 18.59 2.99 10.53
C PRO A 127 18.76 4.11 9.49
N GLY A 128 17.88 5.11 9.53
CA GLY A 128 17.91 6.26 8.61
C GLY A 128 17.33 5.98 7.22
N ALA A 129 17.34 4.73 6.74
CA ALA A 129 16.83 4.40 5.41
C ALA A 129 15.33 4.68 5.27
N ALA A 130 14.54 4.49 6.33
CA ALA A 130 13.12 4.87 6.35
C ALA A 130 12.92 6.34 5.95
N LYS A 131 13.74 7.24 6.53
CA LYS A 131 13.67 8.67 6.26
C LYS A 131 14.12 8.97 4.83
N ASP A 132 15.23 8.38 4.38
CA ASP A 132 15.72 8.54 3.00
C ASP A 132 14.66 8.11 1.97
N ILE A 133 13.97 6.99 2.24
CA ILE A 133 12.87 6.50 1.41
C ILE A 133 11.72 7.50 1.40
N PHE A 134 11.32 8.01 2.56
CA PHE A 134 10.21 8.96 2.66
C PHE A 134 10.51 10.28 1.95
N ASP A 135 11.71 10.83 2.15
CA ASP A 135 12.15 12.03 1.45
C ASP A 135 12.15 11.81 -0.08
N ALA A 136 12.57 10.62 -0.55
CA ALA A 136 12.52 10.25 -1.96
C ALA A 136 11.07 10.11 -2.49
N ILE A 137 10.13 9.59 -1.69
CA ILE A 137 8.70 9.55 -2.04
C ILE A 137 8.18 10.96 -2.26
N LEU A 138 8.41 11.86 -1.29
CA LEU A 138 7.97 13.25 -1.39
C LEU A 138 8.60 13.95 -2.61
N GLY A 139 9.92 13.81 -2.80
CA GLY A 139 10.61 14.38 -3.96
C GLY A 139 10.08 13.86 -5.30
N SER A 140 9.73 12.57 -5.38
CA SER A 140 9.16 11.98 -6.60
C SER A 140 7.79 12.56 -6.98
N LEU A 141 7.04 13.03 -5.99
CA LEU A 141 5.74 13.69 -6.11
C LEU A 141 5.86 15.22 -6.24
N ASN A 142 7.09 15.75 -6.30
CA ASN A 142 7.41 17.18 -6.27
C ASN A 142 6.90 17.90 -5.00
N LEU A 143 6.92 17.19 -3.87
CA LEU A 143 6.67 17.74 -2.54
C LEU A 143 8.01 17.98 -1.83
N ASP A 144 8.07 19.02 -1.00
CA ASP A 144 9.26 19.34 -0.21
C ASP A 144 9.16 18.69 1.19
N PRO A 145 10.08 17.77 1.55
CA PRO A 145 10.12 17.18 2.88
C PRO A 145 10.18 18.18 4.04
N ALA A 146 10.87 19.31 3.85
CA ALA A 146 10.99 20.33 4.89
C ALA A 146 9.65 21.03 5.14
N VAL A 147 8.88 21.32 4.08
CA VAL A 147 7.54 21.92 4.17
C VAL A 147 6.58 20.95 4.84
N VAL A 148 6.56 19.68 4.40
CA VAL A 148 5.70 18.64 4.99
C VAL A 148 5.97 18.45 6.48
N ALA A 149 7.24 18.42 6.88
CA ALA A 149 7.62 18.30 8.29
C ALA A 149 7.22 19.53 9.12
N ALA A 150 7.43 20.75 8.59
CA ALA A 150 7.04 21.99 9.26
C ALA A 150 5.52 22.10 9.44
N ASP A 151 4.75 21.80 8.39
CA ASP A 151 3.29 21.82 8.42
C ASP A 151 2.72 20.78 9.39
N THR A 152 3.27 19.57 9.38
CA THR A 152 2.87 18.51 10.31
C THR A 152 3.05 18.97 11.76
N LYS A 153 4.22 19.54 12.07
CA LYS A 153 4.50 20.08 13.40
C LYS A 153 3.49 21.18 13.77
N ALA A 154 3.24 22.12 12.85
CA ALA A 154 2.29 23.21 13.08
C ALA A 154 0.86 22.72 13.36
N VAL A 155 0.37 21.72 12.62
CA VAL A 155 -0.97 21.14 12.84
C VAL A 155 -1.04 20.42 14.19
N LEU A 156 -0.01 19.64 14.54
CA LEU A 156 0.03 18.91 15.81
C LEU A 156 0.13 19.83 17.03
N GLU A 157 0.91 20.92 16.94
CA GLU A 157 1.00 21.94 17.98
C GLU A 157 -0.32 22.72 18.11
N TRP A 158 -0.96 23.04 16.99
CA TRP A 158 -2.26 23.72 16.99
C TRP A 158 -3.38 22.87 17.60
N ALA A 159 -3.37 21.56 17.36
CA ALA A 159 -4.34 20.63 17.91
C ALA A 159 -4.05 20.25 19.37
N ASP A 160 -2.84 20.50 19.87
CA ASP A 160 -2.43 20.12 21.23
C ASP A 160 -3.26 20.85 22.28
N GLY A 161 -3.84 20.08 23.21
CA GLY A 161 -4.71 20.61 24.27
C GLY A 161 -6.08 21.12 23.82
N LYS A 162 -6.41 21.08 22.52
CA LYS A 162 -7.76 21.41 22.04
C LYS A 162 -8.71 20.23 22.22
N THR A 163 -9.97 20.54 22.50
CA THR A 163 -11.05 19.54 22.46
C THR A 163 -11.58 19.40 21.04
N GLU A 164 -12.23 18.27 20.77
CA GLU A 164 -12.94 18.06 19.50
C GLU A 164 -13.88 19.22 19.14
N ALA A 165 -14.70 19.67 20.10
CA ALA A 165 -15.64 20.76 19.87
C ALA A 165 -14.93 22.08 19.50
N ALA A 166 -13.76 22.35 20.10
CA ALA A 166 -12.97 23.53 19.77
C ALA A 166 -12.37 23.44 18.35
N VAL A 167 -11.90 22.25 17.94
CA VAL A 167 -11.42 22.03 16.57
C VAL A 167 -12.55 22.21 15.55
N LEU A 168 -13.71 21.59 15.78
CA LEU A 168 -14.85 21.72 14.85
C LEU A 168 -15.36 23.16 14.78
N ALA A 169 -15.44 23.87 15.91
CA ALA A 169 -15.85 25.28 15.94
C ALA A 169 -14.88 26.18 15.13
N SER A 170 -13.59 25.86 15.13
CA SER A 170 -12.60 26.63 14.37
C SER A 170 -12.74 26.51 12.84
N ILE A 171 -13.49 25.52 12.34
CA ILE A 171 -13.81 25.38 10.92
C ILE A 171 -14.79 26.49 10.48
N ASP A 172 -15.75 26.83 11.33
CA ASP A 172 -16.76 27.87 11.06
C ASP A 172 -16.26 29.27 11.41
N ALA A 173 -15.50 29.39 12.49
CA ALA A 173 -14.93 30.64 12.98
C ALA A 173 -13.41 30.49 13.11
N PRO A 174 -12.65 30.65 12.02
CA PRO A 174 -11.20 30.55 12.08
C PRO A 174 -10.65 31.64 13.00
N GLU A 175 -10.05 31.24 14.12
CA GLU A 175 -9.56 32.11 15.21
C GLU A 175 -8.31 32.93 14.81
N GLY A 176 -8.11 33.22 13.52
CA GLY A 176 -6.88 33.81 12.97
C GLY A 176 -5.67 32.86 12.96
N SER A 177 -5.88 31.57 13.20
CA SER A 177 -4.85 30.54 13.04
C SER A 177 -4.80 30.06 11.60
N ALA A 178 -3.60 30.01 11.01
CA ALA A 178 -3.38 29.50 9.65
C ALA A 178 -3.94 28.07 9.44
N ILE A 179 -3.96 27.22 10.48
CA ILE A 179 -4.51 25.86 10.38
C ILE A 179 -6.03 25.86 10.33
N ALA A 180 -6.67 26.73 11.13
CA ALA A 180 -8.12 26.90 11.11
C ALA A 180 -8.58 27.52 9.77
N GLU A 181 -7.82 28.49 9.25
CA GLU A 181 -8.06 29.07 7.93
C GLU A 181 -7.99 28.02 6.82
N THR A 182 -7.05 27.08 6.89
CA THR A 182 -6.98 25.96 5.95
C THR A 182 -8.24 25.12 5.97
N MET A 183 -8.77 24.75 7.14
CA MET A 183 -10.02 23.98 7.21
C MET A 183 -11.22 24.77 6.70
N ALA A 184 -11.30 26.07 7.01
CA ALA A 184 -12.33 26.95 6.48
C ALA A 184 -12.24 27.06 4.94
N ALA A 185 -11.02 27.14 4.38
CA ALA A 185 -10.80 27.13 2.94
C ALA A 185 -11.20 25.80 2.28
N VAL A 186 -10.94 24.67 2.93
CA VAL A 186 -11.42 23.35 2.50
C VAL A 186 -12.94 23.34 2.44
N LYS A 187 -13.60 23.79 3.51
CA LYS A 187 -15.07 23.87 3.60
C LYS A 187 -15.68 24.76 2.51
N ALA A 188 -15.07 25.90 2.23
CA ALA A 188 -15.54 26.86 1.24
C ALA A 188 -15.29 26.42 -0.21
N ASN A 189 -14.43 25.43 -0.44
CA ASN A 189 -14.05 24.99 -1.78
C ASN A 189 -14.99 23.88 -2.29
N GLU A 190 -15.98 24.26 -3.10
CA GLU A 190 -16.93 23.33 -3.74
C GLU A 190 -16.25 22.28 -4.64
N LYS A 191 -15.03 22.56 -5.12
CA LYS A 191 -14.25 21.66 -6.00
C LYS A 191 -13.11 20.98 -5.24
N PHE A 192 -13.18 20.94 -3.91
CA PHE A 192 -12.16 20.30 -3.11
C PHE A 192 -11.97 18.83 -3.52
N ILE A 193 -10.72 18.45 -3.74
CA ILE A 193 -10.37 17.07 -4.08
C ILE A 193 -10.10 16.31 -2.80
N TYR A 194 -11.07 15.48 -2.41
CA TYR A 194 -10.85 14.46 -1.40
C TYR A 194 -9.70 13.53 -1.81
N SER A 195 -8.84 13.22 -0.85
CA SER A 195 -7.81 12.21 -0.99
C SER A 195 -7.69 11.41 0.30
N ARG A 196 -7.34 10.13 0.19
CA ARG A 196 -7.07 9.28 1.35
C ARG A 196 -5.98 9.87 2.25
N VAL A 197 -4.94 10.45 1.65
CA VAL A 197 -3.85 11.11 2.38
C VAL A 197 -4.38 12.25 3.24
N PHE A 198 -5.22 13.13 2.68
CA PHE A 198 -5.88 14.18 3.46
C PHE A 198 -6.71 13.60 4.62
N ALA A 199 -7.51 12.56 4.35
CA ALA A 199 -8.34 11.93 5.37
C ALA A 199 -7.50 11.35 6.53
N ILE A 200 -6.36 10.72 6.23
CA ILE A 200 -5.42 10.22 7.24
C ILE A 200 -4.89 11.36 8.13
N GLY A 201 -4.61 12.52 7.55
CA GLY A 201 -4.25 13.71 8.33
C GLY A 201 -5.35 14.14 9.30
N VAL A 202 -6.61 14.13 8.85
CA VAL A 202 -7.77 14.41 9.72
C VAL A 202 -7.89 13.35 10.82
N PHE A 203 -7.76 12.06 10.50
CA PHE A 203 -7.80 10.97 11.50
C PHE A 203 -6.72 11.15 12.57
N LYS A 204 -5.52 11.60 12.18
CA LYS A 204 -4.43 11.89 13.12
C LYS A 204 -4.80 13.02 14.08
N VAL A 205 -5.48 14.07 13.61
CA VAL A 205 -5.99 15.16 14.46
C VAL A 205 -7.10 14.67 15.38
N MET A 206 -8.02 13.84 14.89
CA MET A 206 -9.07 13.20 15.72
C MET A 206 -8.45 12.44 16.90
N GLY A 207 -7.44 11.60 16.63
CA GLY A 207 -6.69 10.91 17.69
C GLY A 207 -5.98 11.87 18.65
N LYS A 208 -5.44 12.99 18.14
CA LYS A 208 -4.75 14.00 18.95
C LYS A 208 -5.68 14.72 19.93
N VAL A 209 -6.96 14.92 19.58
CA VAL A 209 -7.97 15.56 20.45
C VAL A 209 -8.73 14.58 21.35
N GLY A 210 -8.28 13.31 21.40
CA GLY A 210 -8.78 12.30 22.35
C GLY A 210 -9.79 11.31 21.78
N LEU A 211 -9.96 11.21 20.46
CA LEU A 211 -10.75 10.13 19.85
C LEU A 211 -9.85 8.90 19.62
N ASP A 212 -9.72 8.06 20.64
CA ASP A 212 -8.94 6.82 20.55
C ASP A 212 -9.57 5.77 19.63
N THR A 213 -10.90 5.74 19.57
CA THR A 213 -11.67 4.86 18.68
C THR A 213 -12.64 5.72 17.88
N ILE A 214 -12.31 5.92 16.61
CA ILE A 214 -13.12 6.74 15.71
C ILE A 214 -14.29 5.90 15.20
N SER A 215 -15.51 6.29 15.57
CA SER A 215 -16.75 5.68 15.10
C SER A 215 -17.20 6.24 13.75
N GLU A 216 -18.16 5.59 13.10
CA GLU A 216 -18.76 6.11 11.85
C GLU A 216 -19.44 7.46 12.07
N ASP A 217 -20.11 7.65 13.21
CA ASP A 217 -20.73 8.93 13.60
C ASP A 217 -19.69 10.04 13.76
N ASP A 218 -18.50 9.73 14.28
CA ASP A 218 -17.40 10.71 14.39
C ASP A 218 -16.86 11.11 13.02
N LEU A 219 -16.70 10.14 12.12
CA LEU A 219 -16.28 10.41 10.74
C LEU A 219 -17.31 11.28 10.03
N GLU A 220 -18.59 10.93 10.10
CA GLU A 220 -19.65 11.73 9.49
C GLU A 220 -19.67 13.15 10.06
N ARG A 221 -19.54 13.30 11.38
CA ARG A 221 -19.53 14.60 12.06
C ARG A 221 -18.37 15.49 11.61
N TRP A 222 -17.14 14.97 11.58
CA TRP A 222 -15.96 15.75 11.19
C TRP A 222 -15.98 16.15 9.72
N PHE A 223 -16.28 15.20 8.84
CA PHE A 223 -16.24 15.47 7.40
C PHE A 223 -17.45 16.30 6.94
N SER A 224 -18.63 16.14 7.55
CA SER A 224 -19.78 17.02 7.30
C SER A 224 -19.50 18.45 7.75
N ALA A 225 -18.78 18.65 8.86
CA ALA A 225 -18.37 19.99 9.31
C ALA A 225 -17.49 20.70 8.26
N MET A 226 -16.69 19.93 7.50
CA MET A 226 -15.86 20.41 6.38
C MET A 226 -16.59 20.40 5.02
N ASN A 227 -17.90 20.15 4.96
CA ASN A 227 -18.67 20.03 3.73
C ASN A 227 -18.16 18.91 2.77
N ILE A 228 -17.60 17.84 3.34
CA ILE A 228 -17.14 16.66 2.60
C ILE A 228 -18.13 15.52 2.83
N THR A 229 -18.96 15.24 1.82
CA THR A 229 -19.94 14.15 1.85
C THR A 229 -19.52 13.04 0.88
N THR A 230 -18.61 12.17 1.31
CA THR A 230 -18.18 11.02 0.51
C THR A 230 -18.36 9.72 1.29
N GLY A 231 -19.00 8.73 0.66
CA GLY A 231 -19.15 7.38 1.25
C GLY A 231 -17.84 6.59 1.36
N LEU A 232 -16.73 7.17 0.89
CA LEU A 232 -15.40 6.53 0.92
C LEU A 232 -14.70 6.69 2.28
N ILE A 233 -15.10 7.65 3.12
CA ILE A 233 -14.37 8.01 4.35
C ILE A 233 -14.19 6.79 5.26
N LYS A 234 -15.29 6.08 5.54
CA LYS A 234 -15.25 4.87 6.37
C LYS A 234 -14.38 3.77 5.73
N SER A 235 -14.55 3.53 4.43
CA SER A 235 -13.74 2.54 3.72
C SER A 235 -12.25 2.89 3.74
N ASP A 236 -11.89 4.17 3.65
CA ASP A 236 -10.50 4.62 3.69
C ASP A 236 -9.93 4.57 5.11
N TYR A 237 -10.74 4.82 6.14
CA TYR A 237 -10.36 4.60 7.54
C TYR A 237 -10.08 3.12 7.83
N ASP A 238 -10.99 2.23 7.43
CA ASP A 238 -10.85 0.78 7.62
C ASP A 238 -9.62 0.26 6.83
N LEU A 239 -9.42 0.73 5.61
CA LEU A 239 -8.27 0.35 4.78
C LEU A 239 -6.95 0.83 5.37
N PHE A 240 -6.90 2.05 5.93
CA PHE A 240 -5.70 2.57 6.58
C PHE A 240 -5.32 1.71 7.79
N ASN A 241 -6.27 1.44 8.70
CA ASN A 241 -6.03 0.61 9.87
C ASN A 241 -5.65 -0.83 9.49
N GLY A 242 -6.36 -1.44 8.54
CA GLY A 242 -6.01 -2.77 8.03
C GLY A 242 -4.66 -2.81 7.31
N SER A 243 -4.16 -1.69 6.78
CA SER A 243 -2.80 -1.61 6.22
C SER A 243 -1.75 -1.55 7.32
N ILE A 244 -2.02 -0.84 8.42
CA ILE A 244 -1.15 -0.84 9.61
C ILE A 244 -1.05 -2.25 10.19
N GLU A 245 -2.18 -2.93 10.39
CA GLU A 245 -2.21 -4.30 10.93
C GLU A 245 -1.39 -5.27 10.08
N ARG A 246 -1.59 -5.25 8.75
CA ARG A 246 -0.78 -6.07 7.82
C ARG A 246 0.72 -5.78 7.92
N MET A 247 1.11 -4.54 8.16
CA MET A 247 2.52 -4.20 8.37
C MET A 247 3.04 -4.75 9.69
N ARG A 248 2.26 -4.69 10.77
CA ARG A 248 2.65 -5.25 12.08
C ARG A 248 2.81 -6.76 12.02
N ASP A 249 1.90 -7.46 11.36
CA ASP A 249 1.97 -8.91 11.15
C ASP A 249 3.23 -9.30 10.36
N ALA A 250 3.52 -8.55 9.30
CA ALA A 250 4.66 -8.84 8.47
C ALA A 250 5.99 -8.48 9.16
N GLU A 251 6.05 -7.40 9.93
CA GLU A 251 7.19 -7.07 10.80
C GLU A 251 7.46 -8.19 11.81
N GLN A 252 6.41 -8.76 12.41
CA GLN A 252 6.55 -9.91 13.30
C GLN A 252 7.14 -11.11 12.55
N MET A 253 6.63 -11.44 11.36
CA MET A 253 7.15 -12.52 10.52
C MET A 253 8.64 -12.31 10.19
N PHE A 254 9.07 -11.08 9.88
CA PHE A 254 10.47 -10.77 9.61
C PHE A 254 11.35 -10.94 10.84
N LYS A 255 10.91 -10.50 12.02
CA LYS A 255 11.63 -10.73 13.28
C LYS A 255 11.80 -12.23 13.55
N GLU A 256 10.78 -13.04 13.30
CA GLU A 256 10.86 -14.50 13.43
C GLU A 256 11.82 -15.15 12.43
N ILE A 257 11.84 -14.69 11.18
CA ILE A 257 12.79 -15.14 10.16
C ILE A 257 14.22 -14.76 10.56
N GLU A 258 14.44 -13.52 11.00
CA GLU A 258 15.76 -13.04 11.42
C GLU A 258 16.30 -13.84 12.62
N ILE A 259 15.46 -14.12 13.62
CA ILE A 259 15.81 -14.98 14.77
C ILE A 259 16.21 -16.38 14.29
N ARG A 260 15.42 -16.96 13.36
CA ARG A 260 15.69 -18.29 12.80
C ARG A 260 16.99 -18.32 12.01
N GLU A 261 17.27 -17.28 11.22
CA GLU A 261 18.50 -17.18 10.45
C GLU A 261 19.72 -16.98 11.33
N LYS A 262 19.65 -16.11 12.34
CA LYS A 262 20.70 -15.94 13.35
C LYS A 262 21.01 -17.25 14.07
N LYS A 263 19.98 -18.03 14.44
CA LYS A 263 20.17 -19.36 15.04
C LYS A 263 20.84 -20.34 14.07
N LYS A 264 20.37 -20.45 12.83
CA LYS A 264 20.99 -21.31 11.80
C LYS A 264 22.44 -20.92 11.50
N LEU A 265 22.74 -19.62 11.50
CA LEU A 265 24.09 -19.11 11.27
C LEU A 265 25.00 -19.43 12.46
N ALA A 266 24.52 -19.25 13.70
CA ALA A 266 25.23 -19.66 14.90
C ALA A 266 25.52 -21.18 14.89
N ASP A 267 24.53 -22.02 14.57
CA ASP A 267 24.70 -23.48 14.47
C ASP A 267 25.73 -23.86 13.38
N ARG A 268 25.73 -23.15 12.24
CA ARG A 268 26.73 -23.36 11.17
C ARG A 268 28.13 -22.94 11.60
N LEU A 269 28.27 -21.81 12.31
CA LEU A 269 29.55 -21.35 12.83
C LEU A 269 30.08 -22.29 13.91
N GLU A 270 29.23 -22.78 14.81
CA GLU A 270 29.62 -23.74 15.85
C GLU A 270 30.04 -25.08 15.24
N LYS A 271 29.29 -25.60 14.24
CA LYS A 271 29.69 -26.82 13.52
C LYS A 271 31.02 -26.65 12.80
N LYS A 272 31.24 -25.49 12.15
CA LYS A 272 32.53 -25.18 11.51
C LYS A 272 33.66 -25.11 12.54
N ALA A 273 33.45 -24.45 13.68
CA ALA A 273 34.43 -24.35 14.75
C ALA A 273 34.77 -25.73 15.35
N LYS A 274 33.78 -26.58 15.59
CA LYS A 274 33.96 -27.97 16.04
C LYS A 274 34.74 -28.79 15.02
N SER A 275 34.38 -28.73 13.73
CA SER A 275 35.10 -29.45 12.68
C SER A 275 36.55 -28.96 12.50
N ALA A 276 36.81 -27.67 12.68
CA ALA A 276 38.15 -27.10 12.62
C ALA A 276 38.99 -27.51 13.84
N ALA A 277 38.39 -27.56 15.04
CA ALA A 277 39.05 -28.03 16.25
C ALA A 277 39.37 -29.54 16.18
N GLU A 278 38.46 -30.35 15.65
CA GLU A 278 38.69 -31.79 15.42
C GLU A 278 39.77 -32.04 14.36
N ALA A 279 39.79 -31.27 13.27
CA ALA A 279 40.85 -31.34 12.27
C ALA A 279 42.22 -30.90 12.82
N ALA A 280 42.25 -29.86 13.66
CA ALA A 280 43.47 -29.42 14.34
C ALA A 280 43.96 -30.46 15.37
N ALA A 281 43.04 -31.10 16.11
CA ALA A 281 43.37 -32.16 17.06
C ALA A 281 43.90 -33.41 16.34
N LYS A 282 43.32 -33.78 15.18
CA LYS A 282 43.83 -34.88 14.34
C LYS A 282 45.22 -34.58 13.77
N LYS A 283 45.50 -33.33 13.36
CA LYS A 283 46.85 -32.90 12.95
C LYS A 283 47.85 -32.88 14.12
N ALA A 284 47.41 -32.53 15.32
CA ALA A 284 48.27 -32.49 16.51
C ALA A 284 48.55 -33.88 17.12
N GLN A 285 47.68 -34.86 16.88
CA GLN A 285 47.86 -36.25 17.32
C GLN A 285 48.71 -37.11 16.37
N GLY A 286 49.26 -36.53 15.29
CA GLY A 286 50.25 -37.23 14.47
C GLY A 286 49.73 -38.54 13.87
N VAL A 287 48.54 -38.53 13.26
CA VAL A 287 48.20 -39.59 12.30
C VAL A 287 49.00 -39.27 11.04
N SER A 288 50.16 -39.91 10.91
CA SER A 288 50.76 -40.12 9.60
C SER A 288 49.72 -40.83 8.75
N GLU A 289 49.30 -40.19 7.67
CA GLU A 289 48.92 -40.93 6.47
C GLU A 289 50.15 -41.77 6.15
N GLU A 290 50.05 -43.08 6.37
CA GLU A 290 50.92 -44.05 5.70
C GLU A 290 50.60 -43.90 4.22
N ASP A 291 51.40 -43.08 3.55
CA ASP A 291 51.64 -43.17 2.12
C ASP A 291 52.29 -44.54 1.87
N ASP A 292 51.46 -45.55 1.55
CA ASP A 292 51.92 -46.71 0.78
C ASP A 292 52.20 -46.22 -0.66
N GLU A 293 53.29 -45.47 -0.83
CA GLU A 293 54.01 -45.37 -2.10
C GLU A 293 54.79 -46.66 -2.29
N ASP A 294 54.20 -47.63 -3.00
CA ASP A 294 54.98 -48.59 -3.78
C ASP A 294 54.82 -48.22 -5.27
N ALA A 295 55.94 -47.90 -5.89
CA ALA A 295 56.10 -47.59 -7.31
C ALA A 295 57.31 -48.39 -7.82
N PRO A 296 57.52 -48.58 -9.14
CA PRO A 296 56.60 -48.65 -10.28
C PRO A 296 56.87 -49.91 -11.16
N THR A 297 56.01 -50.25 -12.12
CA THR A 297 56.50 -50.90 -13.37
C THR A 297 55.59 -50.62 -14.57
N GLU A 298 56.26 -50.25 -15.67
CA GLU A 298 55.78 -49.98 -17.01
C GLU A 298 54.79 -51.01 -17.56
N GLN A 299 53.82 -50.56 -18.37
CA GLN A 299 53.73 -51.04 -19.74
C GLN A 299 52.98 -50.05 -20.66
N GLN A 300 53.70 -49.72 -21.73
CA GLN A 300 53.30 -48.94 -22.89
C GLN A 300 52.14 -49.59 -23.67
N SER A 301 51.47 -48.77 -24.48
CA SER A 301 51.01 -49.01 -25.88
C SER A 301 49.58 -48.47 -26.06
N ALA A 302 49.41 -47.42 -26.88
CA ALA A 302 48.75 -47.47 -28.21
C ALA A 302 47.20 -47.52 -28.09
N GLU A 303 46.37 -46.78 -28.82
CA GLU A 303 46.46 -46.13 -30.12
C GLU A 303 45.20 -45.25 -30.29
N ILE A 304 45.36 -44.12 -31.00
CA ILE A 304 44.42 -43.43 -31.92
C ILE A 304 43.10 -42.89 -31.35
#